data_AF-A0A661F9R7-F1
#
_entry.id   AF-A0A661F9R7-F1
#
_cell.length_a   1.000
_cell.length_b   1.000
_cell.length_c   1.000
_cell.angle_alpha   90.00
_cell.angle_beta   90.00
_cell.angle_gamma   90.00
#
_symmetry.space_group_name_H-M   'P 1'
#
loop_
_entity.id
_entity.type
_entity.pdbx_description
1 polymer ?
#
loop_
_entity_poly.entity_id
_entity_poly.type
_entity_poly.pdbx_seq_one_letter_code
_entity_poly.pdbx_strand_id
1 'polypeptide(L)'
;VLKSAGKLLEQIKEAQGDDVQTVQQLSSWLRRVSMSISGREAVAGLTGDNWLRKLDESVEGSPFSEGVGRYLVEVHYREKAPGNVDIAALILLCEQWLKGQKR
;
A
#
# COMPACT_ATOMS: atom_id res chain seq x y z
N VAL A 1 -12.26 12.08 2.16
CA VAL A 1 -11.43 10.85 2.25
C VAL A 1 -10.07 11.04 1.58
N LEU A 2 -9.99 11.26 0.26
CA LEU A 2 -8.72 11.28 -0.48
C LEU A 2 -7.72 12.38 -0.06
N LYS A 3 -8.19 13.59 0.28
CA LYS A 3 -7.32 14.68 0.78
C LYS A 3 -6.65 14.31 2.11
N SER A 4 -7.41 13.70 3.02
CA SER A 4 -6.90 13.22 4.31
C SER A 4 -5.97 12.01 4.12
N ALA A 5 -6.28 11.12 3.17
CA ALA A 5 -5.42 9.99 2.83
C ALA A 5 -4.05 10.43 2.32
N GLY A 6 -3.99 11.47 1.47
CA GLY A 6 -2.72 12.04 1.01
C GLY A 6 -1.88 12.62 2.16
N LYS A 7 -2.52 13.36 3.08
CA LYS A 7 -1.82 13.89 4.26
C LYS A 7 -1.22 12.78 5.14
N LEU A 8 -1.93 11.67 5.32
CA LEU A 8 -1.43 10.52 6.09
C LEU A 8 -0.24 9.84 5.39
N LEU A 9 -0.25 9.77 4.06
CA LEU A 9 0.87 9.21 3.29
C LEU A 9 2.13 10.06 3.45
N GLU A 10 2.02 11.39 3.40
CA GLU A 10 3.14 12.29 3.67
C GLU A 10 3.69 12.10 5.09
N GLN A 11 2.83 11.92 6.09
CA GLN A 11 3.27 11.65 7.47
C GLN A 11 4.05 10.34 7.60
N ILE A 12 3.62 9.28 6.89
CA ILE A 12 4.33 7.98 6.88
C ILE A 12 5.72 8.14 6.22
N LYS A 13 5.81 8.97 5.18
CA LYS A 13 7.05 9.29 4.48
C LYS A 13 8.01 10.14 5.33
N GLU A 14 7.50 11.11 6.09
CA GLU A 14 8.31 11.94 6.98
C GLU A 14 8.79 11.19 8.22
N ALA A 15 7.99 10.25 8.73
CA ALA A 15 8.34 9.41 9.88
C ALA A 15 9.34 8.28 9.55
N GLN A 16 9.95 8.29 8.35
CA GLN A 16 10.85 7.24 7.85
C GLN A 16 11.87 6.80 8.91
N GLY A 17 11.74 5.53 9.30
CA GLY A 17 12.57 4.85 10.30
C GLY A 17 12.86 3.43 9.84
N ASP A 18 12.44 2.42 10.61
CA ASP A 18 12.55 1.01 10.23
C ASP A 18 11.68 0.68 9.01
N ASP A 19 12.29 0.13 7.95
CA ASP A 19 11.64 -0.31 6.73
C ASP A 19 10.42 -1.21 7.00
N VAL A 20 10.50 -2.10 8.00
CA VAL A 20 9.38 -2.96 8.40
C VAL A 20 8.19 -2.13 8.87
N GLN A 21 8.45 -1.14 9.74
CA GLN A 21 7.42 -0.28 10.28
C GLN A 21 6.79 0.58 9.17
N THR A 22 7.60 1.09 8.24
CA THR A 22 7.07 1.86 7.12
C THR A 22 6.18 1.00 6.22
N VAL A 23 6.60 -0.21 5.86
CA VAL A 23 5.77 -1.13 5.05
C VAL A 23 4.46 -1.49 5.75
N GLN A 24 4.50 -1.76 7.06
CA GLN A 24 3.29 -2.07 7.85
C GLN A 24 2.31 -0.88 7.90
N GLN A 25 2.83 0.34 8.05
CA GLN A 25 2.04 1.57 8.01
C GLN A 25 1.40 1.78 6.64
N LEU A 26 2.16 1.59 5.54
CA LEU A 26 1.65 1.69 4.17
C LEU A 26 0.57 0.64 3.88
N SER A 27 0.77 -0.61 4.31
CA SER A 27 -0.21 -1.69 4.14
C SER A 27 -1.52 -1.38 4.89
N SER A 28 -1.41 -0.93 6.14
CA SER A 28 -2.57 -0.51 6.94
C SER A 28 -3.29 0.69 6.34
N TRP A 29 -2.54 1.68 5.86
CA TRP A 29 -3.09 2.87 5.21
C TRP A 29 -3.84 2.50 3.93
N LEU A 30 -3.25 1.70 3.03
CA LEU A 30 -3.90 1.24 1.80
C LEU A 30 -5.21 0.50 2.08
N ARG A 31 -5.22 -0.41 3.08
CA ARG A 31 -6.45 -1.10 3.47
C ARG A 31 -7.53 -0.13 3.93
N ARG A 32 -7.20 0.81 4.81
CA ARG A 32 -8.17 1.79 5.33
C ARG A 32 -8.73 2.68 4.22
N VAL A 33 -7.87 3.18 3.34
CA VAL A 33 -8.29 4.04 2.22
C VAL A 33 -9.15 3.23 1.24
N SER A 34 -8.74 2.03 0.87
CA SER A 34 -9.50 1.15 -0.04
C SER A 34 -10.88 0.79 0.51
N MET A 35 -10.98 0.44 1.80
CA MET A 35 -12.28 0.20 2.44
C MET A 35 -13.16 1.45 2.46
N SER A 36 -12.55 2.63 2.61
CA SER A 36 -13.29 3.90 2.65
C SER A 36 -13.79 4.36 1.28
N ILE A 37 -13.16 3.94 0.19
CA ILE A 37 -13.53 4.35 -1.18
C ILE A 37 -14.40 3.30 -1.90
N SER A 38 -14.09 2.00 -1.75
CA SER A 38 -14.78 0.91 -2.46
C SER A 38 -15.85 0.22 -1.62
N GLY A 39 -15.99 0.60 -0.34
CA GLY A 39 -16.85 -0.07 0.62
C GLY A 39 -16.19 -1.30 1.24
N ARG A 40 -16.62 -1.62 2.47
CA ARG A 40 -16.02 -2.69 3.28
C ARG A 40 -16.15 -4.07 2.62
N GLU A 41 -17.29 -4.35 2.01
CA GLU A 41 -17.59 -5.67 1.43
C GLU A 41 -16.67 -6.03 0.26
N ALA A 42 -16.25 -5.04 -0.53
CA ALA A 42 -15.38 -5.26 -1.68
C ALA A 42 -13.93 -5.59 -1.30
N VAL A 43 -13.48 -5.24 -0.08
CA VAL A 43 -12.06 -5.26 0.30
C VAL A 43 -11.78 -6.13 1.52
N ALA A 44 -12.72 -6.26 2.47
CA ALA A 44 -12.47 -6.91 3.75
C ALA A 44 -12.13 -8.41 3.63
N GLY A 45 -12.64 -9.09 2.60
CA GLY A 45 -12.32 -10.50 2.32
C GLY A 45 -11.01 -10.71 1.55
N LEU A 46 -10.42 -9.66 0.98
CA LEU A 46 -9.23 -9.79 0.14
C LEU A 46 -7.95 -9.87 0.99
N THR A 47 -7.15 -10.90 0.74
CA THR A 47 -5.87 -11.16 1.42
C THR A 47 -4.83 -11.63 0.41
N GLY A 48 -3.54 -11.53 0.79
CA GLY A 48 -2.42 -11.97 -0.05
C GLY A 48 -2.47 -11.37 -1.47
N ASP A 49 -2.24 -12.21 -2.47
CA ASP A 49 -2.20 -11.79 -3.87
C ASP A 49 -3.54 -11.23 -4.38
N ASN A 50 -4.68 -11.71 -3.88
CA ASN A 50 -5.99 -11.18 -4.30
C ASN A 50 -6.17 -9.71 -3.85
N TRP A 51 -5.59 -9.35 -2.72
CA TRP A 51 -5.52 -7.96 -2.29
C TRP A 51 -4.61 -7.12 -3.20
N LEU A 52 -3.44 -7.63 -3.56
CA LEU A 52 -2.50 -6.92 -4.43
C LEU A 52 -3.07 -6.71 -5.84
N ARG A 53 -3.70 -7.74 -6.43
CA ARG A 53 -4.37 -7.63 -7.74
C ARG A 53 -5.47 -6.59 -7.73
N LYS A 54 -6.20 -6.45 -6.61
CA LYS A 54 -7.22 -5.41 -6.47
C LYS A 54 -6.62 -4.00 -6.52
N LEU A 55 -5.42 -3.81 -5.95
CA LEU A 55 -4.71 -2.54 -6.03
C LEU A 55 -4.20 -2.26 -7.45
N ASP A 56 -3.75 -3.30 -8.16
CA ASP A 56 -3.29 -3.20 -9.55
C ASP A 56 -4.37 -2.70 -10.51
N GLU A 57 -5.67 -2.95 -10.24
CA GLU A 57 -6.78 -2.42 -11.07
C GLU A 57 -6.78 -0.88 -11.21
N SER A 58 -6.11 -0.16 -10.31
CA SER A 58 -6.08 1.31 -10.27
C SER A 58 -4.74 1.91 -10.71
N VAL A 59 -3.80 1.09 -11.16
CA VAL A 59 -2.49 1.51 -11.66
C VAL A 59 -2.21 0.81 -13.00
N GLU A 60 -1.20 1.27 -13.72
CA GLU A 60 -0.79 0.62 -14.96
C GLU A 60 0.08 -0.60 -14.66
N GLY A 61 -0.22 -1.73 -15.31
CA GLY A 61 0.51 -2.99 -15.13
C GLY A 61 0.13 -3.74 -13.84
N SER A 62 1.10 -4.43 -13.24
CA SER A 62 0.90 -5.19 -11.99
C SER A 62 1.98 -4.93 -10.92
N PRO A 63 2.34 -3.66 -10.65
CA PRO A 63 3.42 -3.32 -9.71
C PRO A 63 3.13 -3.73 -8.25
N PHE A 64 1.87 -3.94 -7.86
CA PHE A 64 1.53 -4.46 -6.55
C PHE A 64 1.68 -5.98 -6.46
N SER A 65 1.10 -6.75 -7.37
CA SER A 65 1.11 -8.22 -7.32
C SER A 65 2.40 -8.85 -7.84
N GLU A 66 3.09 -8.19 -8.77
CA GLU A 66 4.32 -8.69 -9.42
C GLU A 66 5.56 -7.83 -9.13
N GLY A 67 5.40 -6.68 -8.47
CA GLY A 67 6.49 -5.72 -8.20
C GLY A 67 6.75 -5.44 -6.73
N VAL A 68 7.21 -4.22 -6.44
CA VAL A 68 7.58 -3.77 -5.08
C VAL A 68 6.41 -3.84 -4.09
N GLY A 69 5.16 -3.78 -4.56
CA GLY A 69 4.00 -3.85 -3.66
C GLY A 69 3.80 -5.22 -3.00
N ARG A 70 4.50 -6.28 -3.45
CA ARG A 70 4.48 -7.59 -2.79
C ARG A 70 4.96 -7.52 -1.34
N TYR A 71 5.86 -6.59 -1.02
CA TYR A 71 6.32 -6.38 0.36
C TYR A 71 5.18 -6.04 1.32
N LEU A 72 4.06 -5.46 0.85
CA LEU A 72 2.92 -5.10 1.69
C LEU A 72 2.23 -6.31 2.35
N VAL A 73 2.30 -7.48 1.73
CA VAL A 73 1.76 -8.74 2.28
C VAL A 73 2.85 -9.64 2.85
N GLU A 74 4.06 -9.59 2.29
CA GLU A 74 5.18 -10.42 2.74
C GLU A 74 5.79 -9.97 4.08
N VAL A 75 5.72 -8.68 4.40
CA VAL A 75 6.28 -8.11 5.65
C VAL A 75 5.33 -8.28 6.85
N HIS A 76 4.05 -8.59 6.64
CA HIS A 76 3.07 -8.72 7.73
C HIS A 76 3.42 -9.78 8.78
N TYR A 77 4.22 -10.78 8.40
CA TYR A 77 4.63 -11.88 9.30
C TYR A 77 6.15 -11.95 9.52
N ARG A 78 6.92 -10.98 9.03
CA ARG A 78 8.39 -11.00 9.16
C ARG A 78 8.84 -10.02 10.23
N GLU A 79 9.65 -10.52 11.16
CA GLU A 79 10.34 -9.71 12.17
C GLU A 79 11.45 -8.84 11.58
N LYS A 80 11.90 -9.14 10.35
CA LYS A 80 12.90 -8.37 9.60
C LYS A 80 12.47 -8.19 8.15
N ALA A 81 12.59 -6.97 7.66
CA ALA A 81 12.45 -6.70 6.24
C ALA A 81 13.53 -7.50 5.48
N PRO A 82 13.23 -8.03 4.28
CA PRO A 82 14.29 -8.42 3.38
C PRO A 82 15.23 -7.21 3.21
N GLY A 83 16.55 -7.41 3.28
CA GLY A 83 17.54 -6.32 3.42
C GLY A 83 17.64 -5.34 2.24
N ASN A 84 16.66 -5.31 1.35
CA ASN A 84 16.61 -4.55 0.12
C ASN A 84 15.17 -4.09 -0.23
N VAL A 85 14.29 -3.87 0.76
CA VAL A 85 12.98 -3.27 0.46
C VAL A 85 13.21 -1.86 -0.07
N ASP A 86 12.79 -1.62 -1.31
CA ASP A 86 12.81 -0.27 -1.88
C ASP A 86 11.61 0.53 -1.37
N ILE A 87 11.77 1.11 -0.18
CA ILE A 87 10.74 1.93 0.46
C ILE A 87 10.36 3.14 -0.40
N ALA A 88 11.33 3.73 -1.10
CA ALA A 88 11.08 4.89 -1.95
C ALA A 88 10.15 4.51 -3.11
N ALA A 89 10.45 3.41 -3.81
CA ALA A 89 9.60 2.89 -4.87
C ALA A 89 8.20 2.49 -4.36
N LEU A 90 8.12 1.92 -3.15
CA LEU A 90 6.84 1.54 -2.54
C LEU A 90 5.97 2.76 -2.20
N ILE A 91 6.56 3.83 -1.67
CA ILE A 91 5.85 5.09 -1.40
C ILE A 91 5.36 5.70 -2.71
N LEU A 92 6.22 5.78 -3.73
CA LEU A 92 5.83 6.29 -5.06
C LEU A 92 4.67 5.50 -5.65
N LEU A 93 4.70 4.17 -5.52
CA LEU A 93 3.60 3.31 -5.96
C LEU A 93 2.29 3.62 -5.21
N CYS A 94 2.36 3.85 -3.89
CA CYS A 94 1.20 4.25 -3.09
C CYS A 94 0.63 5.62 -3.52
N GLU A 95 1.50 6.58 -3.85
CA GLU A 95 1.10 7.89 -4.37
C GLU A 95 0.41 7.77 -5.74
N GLN A 96 0.95 6.94 -6.64
CA GLN A 96 0.36 6.67 -7.96
C GLN A 96 -1.03 6.06 -7.83
N TRP A 97 -1.15 5.04 -6.98
CA TRP A 97 -2.43 4.39 -6.69
C TRP A 97 -3.46 5.40 -6.16
N LEU A 98 -3.07 6.25 -5.19
CA LEU A 98 -3.96 7.28 -4.64
C LEU A 98 -4.41 8.30 -5.69
N LYS A 99 -3.55 8.64 -6.65
CA LYS A 99 -3.92 9.50 -7.79
C LYS A 99 -4.92 8.80 -8.70
N GLY A 100 -4.80 7.48 -8.90
CA GLY A 100 -5.76 6.66 -9.63
C GLY A 100 -7.17 6.71 -9.03
N GLN A 101 -7.30 6.81 -7.71
CA GLN A 101 -8.59 6.91 -7.00
C GLN A 101 -9.30 8.27 -7.14
N LYS A 102 -8.64 9.29 -7.69
CA LYS A 102 -9.22 10.63 -7.87
C LYS A 102 -10.01 10.77 -9.19
N ARG A 103 -10.02 9.72 -10.02
CA ARG A 103 -10.72 9.69 -11.30
C ARG A 103 -12.19 9.33 -11.15
#